data_AF-D5EM66-F1
#
_entry.id   AF-D5EM66-F1
#
_cell.length_a   1.000
_cell.length_b   1.000
_cell.length_c   1.000
_cell.angle_alpha   90.00
_cell.angle_beta   90.00
_cell.angle_gamma   90.00
#
_symmetry.space_group_name_H-M   'P 1'
#
loop_
_entity.id
_entity.type
_entity.pdbx_description
1 polymer ?
#
loop_
_entity_poly.entity_id
_entity_poly.type
_entity_poly.pdbx_seq_one_letter_code
_entity_poly.pdbx_strand_id
1 'polypeptide(L)'
;MDKFKSLLLPLALIFAAIAVFELGVRYGSTNMRAYAIAGELRLPLRAYAQGLEQTGSESTDNPQLAALIDTGIAAGSIHRQIWYLDKQAKAVLDQTLAYAFVLRGDSIVQRLEDPEASKGLQVSNTSPAKLRAAVGQAMQELKALQAAAASDPIQESTEPEVEGTPAP
;
A
#
# COMPACT_ATOMS: atom_id res chain seq x y z
N MET A 1 47.78 -25.59 -5.86
CA MET A 1 46.69 -24.63 -6.12
C MET A 1 45.36 -25.32 -6.43
N ASP A 2 45.37 -26.59 -6.85
CA ASP A 2 44.16 -27.32 -7.26
C ASP A 2 43.21 -27.68 -6.11
N LYS A 3 43.73 -27.85 -4.88
CA LYS A 3 42.90 -28.10 -3.68
C LYS A 3 42.01 -26.91 -3.32
N PHE A 4 42.50 -25.67 -3.49
CA PHE A 4 41.69 -24.46 -3.28
C PHE A 4 40.61 -24.31 -4.34
N LYS A 5 40.93 -24.57 -5.62
CA LYS A 5 39.92 -24.59 -6.70
C LYS A 5 38.85 -25.66 -6.48
N SER A 6 39.24 -26.83 -5.99
CA SER A 6 38.31 -27.92 -5.63
C SER A 6 37.37 -27.56 -4.47
N LEU A 7 37.76 -26.67 -3.56
CA LEU A 7 36.89 -26.18 -2.48
C LEU A 7 35.98 -25.02 -2.91
N LEU A 8 36.32 -24.28 -3.97
CA LEU A 8 35.50 -23.14 -4.42
C LEU A 8 34.13 -23.56 -4.92
N LEU A 9 34.02 -24.70 -5.63
CA LEU A 9 32.75 -25.20 -6.15
C LEU A 9 31.73 -25.54 -5.03
N PRO A 10 32.06 -26.39 -4.03
CA PRO A 10 31.12 -26.69 -2.96
C PRO A 10 30.82 -25.46 -2.09
N LEU A 11 31.80 -24.57 -1.88
CA LEU A 11 31.59 -23.34 -1.13
C LEU A 11 30.65 -22.37 -1.86
N ALA A 12 30.80 -22.22 -3.18
CA ALA A 12 29.87 -21.43 -4.01
C ALA A 12 28.45 -22.00 -3.99
N LEU A 13 28.31 -23.34 -3.98
CA LEU A 13 27.01 -24.01 -3.84
C LEU A 13 26.34 -23.69 -2.50
N ILE A 14 27.09 -23.68 -1.39
CA ILE A 14 26.57 -23.31 -0.07
C ILE A 14 26.13 -21.85 -0.06
N PHE A 15 26.96 -20.93 -0.56
CA PHE A 15 26.58 -19.52 -0.65
C PHE A 15 25.37 -19.29 -1.55
N ALA A 16 25.26 -20.00 -2.68
CA ALA A 16 24.10 -19.94 -3.55
C ALA A 16 22.83 -20.44 -2.84
N ALA A 17 22.92 -21.54 -2.10
CA ALA A 17 21.79 -22.07 -1.33
C ALA A 17 21.32 -21.10 -0.23
N ILE A 18 22.26 -20.49 0.51
CA ILE A 18 21.96 -19.47 1.53
C ILE A 18 21.31 -18.25 0.88
N ALA A 19 21.85 -17.78 -0.24
CA ALA A 19 21.30 -16.63 -0.96
C ALA A 19 19.86 -16.88 -1.45
N VAL A 20 19.57 -18.06 -2.02
CA VAL A 20 18.21 -18.43 -2.45
C VAL A 20 17.25 -18.52 -1.26
N PHE A 21 17.68 -19.13 -0.16
CA PHE A 21 16.85 -19.25 1.03
C PHE A 21 16.53 -17.88 1.66
N GLU A 22 17.54 -17.04 1.88
CA GLU A 22 17.35 -15.72 2.45
C GLU A 22 16.49 -14.83 1.55
N LEU A 23 16.72 -14.85 0.24
CA LEU A 23 15.93 -14.07 -0.71
C LEU A 23 14.47 -14.55 -0.71
N GLY A 24 14.24 -15.86 -0.72
CA GLY A 24 12.90 -16.45 -0.69
C GLY A 24 12.13 -16.08 0.58
N VAL A 25 12.76 -16.18 1.75
CA VAL A 25 12.13 -15.82 3.04
C VAL A 25 11.84 -14.31 3.11
N ARG A 26 12.78 -13.46 2.68
CA ARG A 26 12.59 -12.01 2.65
C ARG A 26 11.48 -11.60 1.68
N TYR A 27 11.40 -12.24 0.52
CA TYR A 27 10.34 -12.00 -0.46
C TYR A 27 8.96 -12.41 0.09
N GLY A 28 8.84 -13.63 0.64
CA GLY A 28 7.60 -14.11 1.20
C GLY A 28 7.11 -13.26 2.38
N SER A 29 7.98 -12.97 3.35
CA SER A 29 7.63 -12.18 4.53
C SER A 29 7.23 -10.74 4.20
N THR A 30 7.91 -10.12 3.24
CA THR A 30 7.59 -8.75 2.80
C THR A 30 6.22 -8.69 2.15
N ASN A 31 5.88 -9.65 1.28
CA ASN A 31 4.58 -9.70 0.63
C ASN A 31 3.45 -9.99 1.62
N MET A 32 3.65 -10.93 2.54
CA MET A 32 2.68 -11.22 3.60
C MET A 32 2.46 -10.02 4.51
N ARG A 33 3.51 -9.22 4.78
CA ARG A 33 3.37 -7.99 5.57
C ARG A 33 2.52 -6.93 4.85
N ALA A 34 2.60 -6.83 3.52
CA ALA A 34 1.71 -5.93 2.77
C ALA A 34 0.23 -6.35 2.92
N TYR A 35 -0.06 -7.65 2.81
CA TYR A 35 -1.42 -8.17 3.06
C TYR A 35 -1.86 -7.98 4.51
N ALA A 36 -0.97 -8.17 5.48
CA ALA A 36 -1.27 -7.98 6.90
C ALA A 36 -1.63 -6.53 7.20
N ILE A 37 -0.81 -5.57 6.75
CA ILE A 37 -1.10 -4.13 6.91
C ILE A 37 -2.45 -3.78 6.27
N ALA A 38 -2.72 -4.27 5.06
CA ALA A 38 -4.00 -4.05 4.39
C ALA A 38 -5.17 -4.67 5.19
N GLY A 39 -4.99 -5.87 5.74
CA GLY A 39 -5.97 -6.56 6.57
C GLY A 39 -6.26 -5.83 7.88
N GLU A 40 -5.23 -5.39 8.59
CA GLU A 40 -5.30 -4.62 9.83
C GLU A 40 -6.03 -3.28 9.63
N LEU A 41 -5.86 -2.64 8.47
CA LEU A 41 -6.54 -1.39 8.12
C LEU A 41 -8.03 -1.55 7.80
N ARG A 42 -8.47 -2.71 7.30
CA ARG A 42 -9.86 -2.88 6.79
C ARG A 42 -10.93 -2.62 7.85
N LEU A 43 -10.75 -3.17 9.05
CA LEU A 43 -11.74 -3.02 10.13
C LEU A 43 -11.86 -1.56 10.61
N PRO A 44 -10.76 -0.88 11.02
CA PRO A 44 -10.88 0.50 11.49
C PRO A 44 -11.38 1.45 10.40
N LEU A 45 -11.00 1.24 9.13
CA LEU A 45 -11.52 2.06 8.02
C LEU A 45 -13.03 1.91 7.84
N ARG A 46 -13.56 0.69 7.91
CA ARG A 46 -15.01 0.45 7.83
C ARG A 46 -15.75 1.08 8.99
N ALA A 47 -15.24 0.91 10.21
CA ALA A 47 -15.84 1.50 11.41
C ALA A 47 -15.85 3.03 11.35
N TYR A 48 -14.76 3.63 10.87
CA TYR A 48 -14.66 5.08 10.71
C TYR A 48 -15.64 5.61 9.64
N ALA A 49 -15.72 4.95 8.49
CA ALA A 49 -16.68 5.30 7.43
C ALA A 49 -18.14 5.20 7.90
N GLN A 50 -18.51 4.13 8.60
CA GLN A 50 -19.86 3.98 9.17
C GLN A 50 -20.19 5.07 10.19
N GLY A 51 -19.21 5.46 11.01
CA GLY A 51 -19.36 6.58 11.93
C GLY A 51 -19.70 7.87 11.18
N LEU A 52 -18.94 8.19 10.12
CA LEU A 52 -19.16 9.39 9.30
C LEU A 52 -20.57 9.42 8.70
N GLU A 53 -21.07 8.29 8.21
CA GLU A 53 -22.42 8.17 7.63
C GLU A 53 -23.54 8.37 8.67
N GLN A 54 -23.36 7.90 9.90
CA GLN A 54 -24.40 7.93 10.94
C GLN A 54 -24.59 9.28 11.62
N THR A 55 -23.55 10.12 11.62
CA THR A 55 -23.51 11.33 12.47
C THR A 55 -23.58 12.64 11.69
N GLY A 56 -23.57 12.60 10.36
CA GLY A 56 -23.88 13.78 9.54
C GLY A 56 -22.96 14.96 9.84
N SER A 57 -21.65 14.76 9.68
CA SER A 57 -20.62 15.81 9.74
C SER A 57 -20.29 16.35 11.15
N GLU A 58 -18.99 16.55 11.37
CA GLU A 58 -18.34 17.37 12.41
C GLU A 58 -18.15 16.81 13.83
N SER A 59 -18.76 15.69 14.24
CA SER A 59 -18.55 15.15 15.60
C SER A 59 -17.92 13.75 15.67
N THR A 60 -17.51 13.18 14.55
CA THR A 60 -17.08 11.77 14.43
C THR A 60 -15.59 11.53 14.33
N ASP A 61 -14.77 12.44 14.85
CA ASP A 61 -13.40 12.08 15.16
C ASP A 61 -13.40 11.16 16.38
N ASN A 62 -13.66 9.87 16.17
CA ASN A 62 -13.23 8.87 17.12
C ASN A 62 -11.69 8.87 17.06
N PRO A 63 -11.02 9.54 18.03
CA PRO A 63 -9.60 9.85 17.90
C PRO A 63 -8.75 8.57 17.96
N GLN A 64 -9.29 7.51 18.57
CA GLN A 64 -8.65 6.20 18.65
C GLN A 64 -8.69 5.49 17.28
N LEU A 65 -9.84 5.49 16.60
CA LEU A 65 -9.94 4.93 15.25
C LEU A 65 -9.07 5.72 14.25
N ALA A 66 -9.12 7.05 14.32
CA ALA A 66 -8.25 7.91 13.53
C ALA A 66 -6.77 7.58 13.76
N ALA A 67 -6.35 7.34 15.01
CA ALA A 67 -4.98 6.95 15.33
C ALA A 67 -4.57 5.57 14.82
N LEU A 68 -5.47 4.59 14.86
CA LEU A 68 -5.22 3.28 14.28
C LEU A 68 -5.06 3.37 12.76
N ILE A 69 -5.94 4.13 12.10
CA ILE A 69 -5.88 4.35 10.65
C ILE A 69 -4.59 5.08 10.29
N ASP A 70 -4.26 6.17 10.98
CA ASP A 70 -3.06 6.96 10.75
C ASP A 70 -1.79 6.09 10.88
N THR A 71 -1.75 5.22 11.89
CA THR A 71 -0.64 4.28 12.10
C THR A 71 -0.53 3.27 10.96
N GLY A 72 -1.66 2.72 10.51
CA GLY A 72 -1.68 1.81 9.38
C GLY A 72 -1.32 2.49 8.05
N ILE A 73 -1.75 3.75 7.83
CA ILE A 73 -1.35 4.57 6.67
C ILE A 73 0.17 4.75 6.66
N ALA A 74 0.72 5.13 7.81
CA ALA A 74 2.15 5.36 7.97
C ALA A 74 2.96 4.07 7.76
N ALA A 75 2.51 2.95 8.33
CA ALA A 75 3.11 1.62 8.13
C ALA A 75 3.05 1.16 6.68
N GLY A 76 1.89 1.27 6.05
CA GLY A 76 1.69 0.90 4.66
C GLY A 76 2.52 1.76 3.71
N SER A 77 2.57 3.08 3.93
CA SER A 77 3.32 4.00 3.09
C SER A 77 4.82 3.73 3.12
N ILE A 78 5.40 3.41 4.29
CA ILE A 78 6.78 2.95 4.39
C ILE A 78 6.98 1.61 3.71
N HIS A 79 6.07 0.66 3.92
CA HIS A 79 6.17 -0.68 3.34
C HIS A 79 6.09 -0.66 1.81
N ARG A 80 5.34 0.28 1.21
CA ARG A 80 5.28 0.51 -0.25
C ARG A 80 6.63 0.88 -0.87
N GLN A 81 7.57 1.44 -0.09
CA GLN A 81 8.89 1.82 -0.61
C GLN A 81 9.80 0.59 -0.86
N ILE A 82 9.36 -0.62 -0.48
CA ILE A 82 10.10 -1.84 -0.73
C ILE A 82 9.98 -2.24 -2.20
N TRP A 83 11.12 -2.27 -2.89
CA TRP A 83 11.22 -2.48 -4.34
C TRP A 83 10.62 -3.80 -4.84
N TYR A 84 10.74 -4.88 -4.04
CA TYR A 84 10.42 -6.24 -4.46
C TYR A 84 9.06 -6.74 -3.93
N LEU A 85 8.08 -5.86 -3.83
CA LEU A 85 6.70 -6.28 -3.59
C LEU A 85 6.12 -6.95 -4.84
N ASP A 86 5.48 -8.10 -4.62
CA ASP A 86 4.63 -8.77 -5.60
C ASP A 86 3.52 -7.83 -6.07
N LYS A 87 3.16 -7.93 -7.34
CA LYS A 87 2.17 -7.02 -7.95
C LYS A 87 0.81 -7.09 -7.25
N GLN A 88 0.35 -8.27 -6.86
CA GLN A 88 -0.94 -8.42 -6.18
C GLN A 88 -0.88 -7.88 -4.76
N ALA A 89 0.19 -8.20 -4.02
CA ALA A 89 0.39 -7.70 -2.66
C ALA A 89 0.45 -6.18 -2.64
N LYS A 90 1.17 -5.59 -3.60
CA LYS A 90 1.23 -4.14 -3.80
C LYS A 90 -0.14 -3.57 -4.15
N ALA A 91 -0.88 -4.16 -5.09
CA ALA A 91 -2.18 -3.67 -5.49
C ALA A 91 -3.20 -3.66 -4.34
N VAL A 92 -3.23 -4.72 -3.51
CA VAL A 92 -4.10 -4.78 -2.33
C VAL A 92 -3.74 -3.72 -1.29
N LEU A 93 -2.45 -3.52 -1.05
CA LEU A 93 -1.97 -2.47 -0.15
C LEU A 93 -2.31 -1.07 -0.70
N ASP A 94 -2.04 -0.82 -1.98
CA ASP A 94 -2.31 0.43 -2.68
C ASP A 94 -3.81 0.77 -2.64
N GLN A 95 -4.69 -0.18 -2.94
CA GLN A 95 -6.14 0.03 -2.88
C GLN A 95 -6.61 0.39 -1.47
N THR A 96 -6.09 -0.30 -0.46
CA THR A 96 -6.47 -0.06 0.94
C THR A 96 -5.99 1.32 1.40
N LEU A 97 -4.76 1.70 1.06
CA LEU A 97 -4.20 3.01 1.39
C LEU A 97 -4.91 4.13 0.63
N ALA A 98 -5.26 3.93 -0.64
CA ALA A 98 -5.98 4.92 -1.41
C ALA A 98 -7.36 5.21 -0.78
N TYR A 99 -8.08 4.18 -0.33
CA TYR A 99 -9.32 4.36 0.43
C TYR A 99 -9.08 5.06 1.77
N ALA A 100 -8.00 4.71 2.49
CA ALA A 100 -7.63 5.37 3.73
C ALA A 100 -7.34 6.87 3.55
N PHE A 101 -6.66 7.24 2.47
CA PHE A 101 -6.39 8.63 2.12
C PHE A 101 -7.67 9.40 1.72
N VAL A 102 -8.66 8.74 1.10
CA VAL A 102 -9.96 9.36 0.84
C VAL A 102 -10.69 9.67 2.15
N LEU A 103 -10.67 8.75 3.11
CA LEU A 103 -11.37 8.92 4.39
C LEU A 103 -10.68 9.92 5.32
N ARG A 104 -9.34 9.90 5.41
CA ARG A 104 -8.57 10.78 6.30
C ARG A 104 -8.21 12.12 5.65
N GLY A 105 -8.08 12.17 4.33
CA GLY A 105 -7.63 13.37 3.61
C GLY A 105 -6.29 13.87 4.15
N ASP A 106 -6.19 15.18 4.34
CA ASP A 106 -4.97 15.86 4.78
C ASP A 106 -4.69 15.73 6.30
N SER A 107 -5.62 15.17 7.07
CA SER A 107 -5.49 15.06 8.53
C SER A 107 -4.28 14.23 8.98
N ILE A 108 -3.89 13.21 8.20
CA ILE A 108 -2.68 12.43 8.46
C ILE A 108 -1.41 13.28 8.26
N VAL A 109 -1.41 14.15 7.24
CA VAL A 109 -0.27 15.05 6.96
C VAL A 109 -0.12 16.04 8.11
N GLN A 110 -1.22 16.66 8.53
CA GLN A 110 -1.25 17.59 9.67
C GLN A 110 -0.75 16.93 10.96
N ARG A 111 -1.20 15.69 11.22
CA ARG A 111 -0.73 14.94 12.39
C ARG A 111 0.76 14.62 12.35
N LEU A 112 1.30 14.33 11.16
CA LEU A 112 2.72 14.06 11.01
C LEU A 112 3.54 15.34 11.17
N GLU A 113 3.01 16.50 10.83
CA GLU A 113 3.67 17.81 11.03
C GLU A 113 3.74 18.20 12.51
N ASP A 114 2.72 17.86 13.30
CA ASP A 114 2.71 18.07 14.75
C ASP A 114 3.67 17.11 15.49
N PRO A 115 4.73 17.62 16.15
CA PRO A 115 5.68 16.80 16.89
C PRO A 115 5.06 16.03 18.06
N GLU A 116 4.00 16.53 18.69
CA GLU A 116 3.34 15.85 19.81
C GLU A 116 2.36 14.79 19.32
N ALA A 117 1.54 15.12 18.30
CA ALA A 117 0.57 14.18 17.74
C ALA A 117 1.24 13.03 16.95
N SER A 118 2.45 13.25 16.43
CA SER A 118 3.26 12.24 15.75
C SER A 118 4.04 11.29 16.67
N LYS A 119 4.18 11.58 17.98
CA LYS A 119 4.84 10.66 18.93
C LYS A 119 4.15 9.30 19.05
N GLY A 120 2.84 9.25 18.81
CA GLY A 120 2.05 8.01 18.78
C GLY A 120 2.19 7.21 17.47
N LEU A 121 2.78 7.80 16.43
CA LEU A 121 2.99 7.19 15.11
C LEU A 121 4.38 6.53 15.05
N GLN A 122 4.62 5.54 15.89
CA GLN A 122 5.89 4.80 15.88
C GLN A 122 5.82 3.64 14.89
N VAL A 123 6.16 3.93 13.64
CA VAL A 123 6.32 2.92 12.58
C VAL A 123 7.79 2.52 12.48
N SER A 124 8.17 1.51 13.25
CA SER A 124 9.55 0.97 13.29
C SER A 124 10.60 2.06 13.63
N ASN A 125 11.90 1.78 13.47
CA ASN A 125 12.99 2.74 13.68
C ASN A 125 13.09 3.82 12.57
N THR A 126 11.95 4.26 12.04
CA THR A 126 11.86 5.22 10.93
C THR A 126 11.88 6.64 11.48
N SER A 127 12.72 7.51 10.91
CA SER A 127 12.71 8.92 11.31
C SER A 127 11.41 9.61 10.89
N PRO A 128 10.91 10.61 11.66
CA PRO A 128 9.70 11.35 11.30
C PRO A 128 9.74 11.97 9.90
N ALA A 129 10.93 12.45 9.47
CA ALA A 129 11.12 12.99 8.13
C ALA A 129 10.92 11.94 7.03
N LYS A 130 11.42 10.72 7.22
CA LYS A 130 11.21 9.61 6.28
C LYS A 130 9.74 9.21 6.24
N LEU A 131 9.07 9.21 7.40
CA LEU A 131 7.65 8.90 7.49
C LEU A 131 6.79 9.90 6.71
N ARG A 132 7.04 11.20 6.89
CA ARG A 132 6.38 12.28 6.13
C ARG A 132 6.60 12.13 4.63
N ALA A 133 7.84 11.90 4.21
CA ALA A 133 8.17 11.71 2.81
C ALA A 133 7.44 10.51 2.20
N ALA A 134 7.42 9.37 2.91
CA ALA A 134 6.75 8.16 2.44
C ALA A 134 5.23 8.33 2.32
N VAL A 135 4.60 8.93 3.33
CA VAL A 135 3.15 9.20 3.31
C VAL A 135 2.79 10.20 2.22
N GLY A 136 3.54 11.31 2.11
CA GLY A 136 3.32 12.33 1.07
C GLY A 136 3.47 11.76 -0.34
N GLN A 137 4.53 10.98 -0.57
CA GLN A 137 4.73 10.30 -1.85
C GLN A 137 3.58 9.32 -2.16
N ALA A 138 3.18 8.50 -1.18
CA ALA A 138 2.11 7.55 -1.38
C ALA A 138 0.77 8.23 -1.67
N MET A 139 0.44 9.30 -0.97
CA MET A 139 -0.78 10.08 -1.19
C MET A 139 -0.82 10.67 -2.61
N GLN A 140 0.29 11.23 -3.09
CA GLN A 140 0.38 11.80 -4.44
C GLN A 140 0.25 10.73 -5.53
N GLU A 141 1.01 9.63 -5.41
CA GLU A 141 0.99 8.54 -6.38
C GLU A 141 -0.38 7.87 -6.47
N LEU A 142 -1.00 7.57 -5.33
CA LEU A 142 -2.29 6.87 -5.29
C LEU A 142 -3.44 7.77 -5.73
N LYS A 143 -3.37 9.08 -5.46
CA LYS A 143 -4.31 10.06 -6.01
C LYS A 143 -4.21 10.15 -7.54
N ALA A 144 -2.99 10.14 -8.08
CA ALA A 144 -2.78 10.12 -9.54
C ALA A 144 -3.30 8.83 -10.19
N LEU A 145 -3.12 7.68 -9.53
CA LEU A 145 -3.64 6.39 -10.00
C LEU A 145 -5.17 6.34 -9.99
N GLN A 146 -5.83 6.90 -8.97
CA GLN A 146 -7.29 7.02 -8.93
C GLN A 146 -7.82 7.95 -10.03
N ALA A 147 -7.16 9.08 -10.27
CA ALA A 147 -7.53 10.01 -11.33
C ALA A 147 -7.37 9.36 -12.73
N ALA A 148 -6.28 8.61 -12.95
CA ALA A 148 -6.07 7.86 -14.18
C ALA A 148 -7.14 6.78 -14.40
N ALA A 149 -7.50 6.03 -13.35
CA ALA A 149 -8.56 5.01 -13.43
C ALA A 149 -9.96 5.60 -13.66
N ALA A 150 -10.22 6.83 -13.22
CA ALA A 150 -11.47 7.54 -13.50
C ALA A 150 -11.52 8.17 -14.91
N SER A 151 -10.38 8.24 -15.61
CA SER A 151 -10.24 8.86 -16.92
C SER A 151 -10.29 7.85 -18.08
N ASP A 152 -10.36 6.55 -17.80
CA ASP A 152 -10.64 5.50 -18.79
C ASP A 152 -12.14 5.22 -18.82
N PRO A 153 -12.93 5.88 -19.70
CA PRO A 153 -14.25 5.40 -20.00
C PRO A 153 -14.08 4.08 -20.75
N ILE A 154 -14.79 3.08 -20.25
CA ILE A 154 -15.05 1.81 -20.91
C ILE A 154 -15.23 2.07 -22.41
N GLN A 155 -14.34 1.52 -23.26
CA GLN A 155 -14.69 1.25 -24.64
C GLN A 155 -15.80 0.21 -24.60
N GLU A 156 -17.03 0.69 -24.49
CA GLU A 156 -18.23 -0.06 -24.79
C GLU A 156 -18.09 -0.43 -26.26
N SER A 157 -17.67 -1.67 -26.48
CA SER A 157 -17.63 -2.33 -27.76
C SER A 157 -19.01 -2.20 -28.37
N THR A 158 -19.17 -1.19 -29.22
CA THR A 158 -20.34 -1.00 -30.06
C THR A 158 -20.41 -2.24 -30.93
N GLU A 159 -21.43 -3.07 -30.70
CA GLU A 159 -21.83 -4.11 -31.64
C GLU A 159 -21.89 -3.50 -33.04
N PRO A 160 -21.35 -4.15 -34.08
CA PRO A 160 -21.62 -3.70 -35.43
C PRO A 160 -23.09 -3.99 -35.74
N GLU A 161 -23.88 -2.91 -35.74
CA GLU A 161 -25.20 -2.84 -36.36
C GLU A 161 -25.03 -3.26 -37.84
N VAL A 162 -25.46 -4.47 -38.15
CA VAL A 162 -25.51 -4.97 -39.54
C VAL A 162 -26.73 -4.33 -40.19
N GLU A 163 -26.50 -3.17 -40.80
CA GLU A 163 -27.44 -2.52 -41.69
C GLU A 163 -27.45 -3.23 -43.06
N GLY A 164 -28.64 -3.59 -43.54
CA GLY A 164 -28.91 -3.67 -44.97
C GLY A 164 -29.53 -4.98 -45.45
N THR A 165 -30.83 -4.94 -45.74
CA THR A 165 -31.34 -5.21 -47.11
C THR A 165 -32.76 -4.65 -47.23
N PRO A 166 -33.05 -3.71 -48.17
CA PRO A 166 -34.42 -3.40 -48.55
C PRO A 166 -34.93 -4.38 -49.62
N ALA A 167 -36.26 -4.54 -49.65
CA ALA A 167 -37.07 -5.44 -50.47
C ALA A 167 -36.81 -5.33 -52.00
N PRO A 168 -37.35 -6.27 -52.80
CA PRO A 168 -38.78 -6.18 -53.16
C PRO A 168 -39.63 -7.39 -52.76
#